data_AF-A0A3S1AYZ8-F1
#
_entry.id   AF-A0A3S1AYZ8-F1
#
_cell.length_a   1.000
_cell.length_b   1.000
_cell.length_c   1.000
_cell.angle_alpha   90.00
_cell.angle_beta   90.00
_cell.angle_gamma   90.00
#
_symmetry.space_group_name_H-M   'P 1'
#
loop_
_entity.id
_entity.type
_entity.pdbx_description
1 polymer ?
#
loop_
_entity_poly.entity_id
_entity_poly.type
_entity_poly.pdbx_seq_one_letter_code
_entity_poly.pdbx_strand_id
1 'polypeptide(L)'
;MNSMMYTSHKDKAFFIASIHSLTCQTYKPPSPKDIPIDWRIHLLPNTPNPSGIHSSKACGEPPITLSSGVLLANKKALESARQELFGKKDFVTVDAPFTPEKAQQSVGIDESALMM
;
A
#
# COMPACT_ATOMS: atom_id res chain seq x y z
N MET A 1 14.38 -30.46 -17.94
CA MET A 1 14.58 -29.10 -18.50
C MET A 1 13.66 -28.17 -17.73
N ASN A 2 14.15 -27.62 -16.62
CA ASN A 2 13.36 -26.83 -15.68
C ASN A 2 13.08 -25.45 -16.29
N SER A 3 11.81 -25.17 -16.61
CA SER A 3 11.38 -23.81 -16.89
C SER A 3 11.36 -23.02 -15.58
N MET A 4 12.10 -21.94 -15.61
CA MET A 4 12.24 -20.94 -14.55
C MET A 4 10.86 -20.32 -14.27
N MET A 5 10.21 -20.73 -13.19
CA MET A 5 8.96 -20.15 -12.71
C MET A 5 9.25 -18.78 -12.08
N TYR A 6 9.09 -17.71 -12.87
CA TYR A 6 8.96 -16.35 -12.33
C TYR A 6 7.60 -16.27 -11.63
N THR A 7 7.56 -16.44 -10.30
CA THR A 7 6.33 -16.25 -9.53
C THR A 7 6.11 -14.74 -9.35
N SER A 8 5.16 -14.19 -10.12
CA SER A 8 4.73 -12.80 -9.96
C SER A 8 4.01 -12.65 -8.62
N HIS A 9 4.50 -11.71 -7.81
CA HIS A 9 4.06 -11.35 -6.46
C HIS A 9 2.62 -10.80 -6.46
N LYS A 10 1.60 -11.66 -6.47
CA LYS A 10 0.20 -11.21 -6.61
C LYS A 10 -0.47 -10.78 -5.29
N ASP A 11 -0.24 -11.43 -4.16
CA ASP A 11 -1.00 -11.08 -2.95
C ASP A 11 -0.16 -10.34 -1.91
N LYS A 12 -0.15 -9.00 -1.93
CA LYS A 12 0.38 -8.18 -0.82
C LYS A 12 -0.73 -7.38 -0.18
N ALA A 13 -1.41 -8.00 0.78
CA ALA A 13 -2.36 -7.36 1.67
C ALA A 13 -1.62 -6.76 2.87
N PHE A 14 -1.74 -5.45 3.07
CA PHE A 14 -1.28 -4.79 4.28
C PHE A 14 -2.21 -5.17 5.44
N PHE A 15 -1.71 -6.00 6.36
CA PHE A 15 -2.31 -6.40 7.64
C PHE A 15 -3.74 -6.99 7.56
N ILE A 16 -3.86 -8.31 7.38
CA ILE A 16 -4.75 -9.25 8.10
C ILE A 16 -4.32 -10.66 7.67
N ALA A 17 -3.88 -11.48 8.61
CA ALA A 17 -3.62 -12.91 8.37
C ALA A 17 -4.93 -13.68 8.56
N SER A 18 -5.48 -14.23 7.48
CA SER A 18 -6.57 -15.22 7.56
C SER A 18 -6.00 -16.55 8.06
N ILE A 19 -6.75 -17.33 8.85
CA ILE A 19 -6.32 -18.66 9.35
C ILE A 19 -5.99 -19.66 8.24
N HIS A 20 -6.36 -19.38 6.99
CA HIS A 20 -5.96 -20.18 5.83
C HIS A 20 -4.50 -19.91 5.39
N SER A 21 -3.90 -18.82 5.86
CA SER A 21 -2.57 -18.33 5.50
C SER A 21 -1.48 -18.64 6.54
N LEU A 22 -1.59 -19.78 7.24
CA LEU A 22 -0.67 -20.18 8.32
C LEU A 22 0.71 -20.64 7.83
N THR A 23 0.95 -20.68 6.52
CA THR A 23 2.24 -21.03 5.94
C THR A 23 3.00 -19.76 5.56
N CYS A 24 4.33 -19.75 5.72
CA CYS A 24 5.15 -18.60 5.29
C CYS A 24 5.04 -18.32 3.77
N GLN A 25 4.48 -19.28 3.02
CA GLN A 25 4.22 -19.17 1.59
C GLN A 25 2.99 -18.32 1.27
N THR A 26 2.02 -18.21 2.17
CA THR A 26 0.72 -17.58 1.90
C THR A 26 0.60 -16.18 2.53
N TYR A 27 1.16 -15.97 3.72
CA TYR A 27 1.29 -14.62 4.29
C TYR A 27 2.54 -13.92 3.75
N LYS A 28 2.38 -12.69 3.22
CA LYS A 28 3.47 -11.91 2.62
C LYS A 28 3.79 -10.68 3.47
N PRO A 29 4.76 -10.78 4.41
CA PRO A 29 5.24 -9.59 5.10
C PRO A 29 5.95 -8.64 4.12
N PRO A 30 6.06 -7.34 4.44
CA PRO A 30 6.83 -6.40 3.65
C PRO A 30 8.28 -6.87 3.46
N SER A 31 8.74 -6.84 2.22
CA SER A 31 10.08 -7.24 1.78
C SER A 31 10.89 -6.00 1.38
N PRO A 32 12.23 -6.05 1.21
CA PRO A 32 13.03 -4.89 0.81
C PRO A 32 12.64 -4.23 -0.53
N LYS A 33 11.78 -4.85 -1.34
CA LYS A 33 11.24 -4.25 -2.56
C LYS A 33 9.95 -3.43 -2.33
N ASP A 34 9.39 -3.48 -1.13
CA ASP A 34 8.14 -2.80 -0.77
C ASP A 34 8.38 -1.41 -0.17
N ILE A 35 9.64 -1.05 0.11
CA ILE A 35 10.02 0.27 0.62
C ILE A 35 9.97 1.31 -0.51
N PRO A 36 9.60 2.57 -0.22
CA PRO A 36 9.68 3.65 -1.20
C PRO A 36 11.11 3.82 -1.74
N ILE A 37 11.23 4.07 -3.05
CA ILE A 37 12.53 4.31 -3.71
C ILE A 37 13.21 5.55 -3.13
N ASP A 38 12.44 6.63 -2.93
CA ASP A 38 12.87 7.83 -2.20
C ASP A 38 12.18 7.83 -0.83
N TRP A 39 12.94 7.55 0.23
CA TRP A 39 12.46 7.54 1.60
C TRP A 39 13.22 8.57 2.44
N ARG A 40 12.60 9.74 2.63
CA ARG A 40 13.12 10.84 3.45
C ARG A 40 12.43 10.89 4.80
N ILE A 41 13.22 10.94 5.87
CA ILE A 41 12.76 11.05 7.26
C ILE A 41 13.50 12.21 7.90
N HIS A 42 12.75 13.13 8.51
CA HIS A 42 13.28 14.26 9.25
C HIS A 42 12.65 14.32 10.64
N LEU A 43 13.48 14.45 11.66
CA LEU A 43 13.03 14.80 12.99
C LEU A 43 13.00 16.33 13.11
N LEU A 44 11.97 16.86 13.75
CA LEU A 44 11.82 18.30 13.93
C LEU A 44 12.94 18.82 14.86
N PRO A 45 13.84 19.70 14.40
CA PRO A 45 14.94 20.20 15.22
C PRO A 45 14.45 21.23 16.24
N ASN A 46 15.19 21.39 17.34
CA ASN A 46 15.00 22.45 18.34
C ASN A 46 13.61 22.49 19.00
N THR A 47 12.94 21.35 19.15
CA THR A 47 11.66 21.25 19.88
C THR A 47 11.81 20.46 21.19
N PRO A 48 12.21 21.11 22.29
CA PRO A 48 12.31 20.46 23.59
C PRO A 48 10.92 20.03 24.10
N ASN A 49 10.86 18.88 24.79
CA ASN A 49 9.64 18.39 25.43
C ASN A 49 9.78 18.49 26.97
N PRO A 50 9.23 19.52 27.63
CA PRO A 50 9.43 19.73 29.07
C PRO A 50 8.86 18.59 29.93
N SER A 51 7.87 17.84 29.41
CA SER A 51 7.25 16.70 30.13
C SER A 51 7.96 15.36 29.89
N GLY A 52 8.88 15.30 28.94
CA GLY A 52 9.59 14.07 28.57
C GLY A 52 10.90 13.93 29.32
N ILE A 53 11.25 12.70 29.72
CA ILE A 53 12.58 12.39 30.27
C ILE A 53 13.62 12.80 29.23
N HIS A 54 14.57 13.67 29.61
CA HIS A 54 15.56 14.24 28.70
C HIS A 54 14.96 14.88 27.43
N SER A 55 13.78 15.50 27.51
CA SER A 55 13.09 16.08 26.33
C SER A 55 12.72 15.08 25.23
N SER A 56 12.61 13.79 25.56
CA SER A 56 12.20 12.74 24.62
C SER A 56 10.69 12.73 24.34
N LYS A 57 10.28 12.04 23.26
CA LYS A 57 8.88 11.75 22.91
C LYS A 57 8.74 10.30 22.48
N ALA A 58 7.61 9.67 22.78
CA ALA A 58 7.30 8.33 22.29
C ALA A 58 7.08 8.34 20.77
N CYS A 59 7.73 7.43 20.05
CA CYS A 59 7.70 7.35 18.59
C CYS A 59 7.37 5.94 18.07
N GLY A 60 6.97 5.00 18.94
CA GLY A 60 6.71 3.62 18.52
C GLY A 60 5.49 3.50 17.60
N GLU A 61 4.34 3.99 18.07
CA GLU A 61 3.07 3.89 17.36
C GLU A 61 2.80 5.04 16.37
N PRO A 62 3.08 6.33 16.69
CA PRO A 62 2.69 7.44 15.82
C PRO A 62 3.11 7.32 14.33
N PRO A 63 4.30 6.80 14.01
CA PRO A 63 4.71 6.61 12.61
C PRO A 63 3.88 5.56 11.85
N ILE A 64 3.23 4.61 12.53
CA ILE A 64 2.46 3.56 11.85
C ILE A 64 1.27 4.17 11.09
N THR A 65 0.66 5.21 11.64
CA THR A 65 -0.47 5.90 11.03
C THR A 65 -0.07 6.63 9.74
N LEU A 66 1.20 7.03 9.60
CA LEU A 66 1.71 7.67 8.38
C LEU A 66 1.68 6.73 7.16
N SER A 67 1.65 5.41 7.38
CA SER A 67 1.52 4.42 6.29
C SER A 67 0.22 4.59 5.49
N SER A 68 -0.83 5.17 6.08
CA SER A 68 -2.09 5.51 5.38
C SER A 68 -1.88 6.44 4.17
N GLY A 69 -0.78 7.21 4.15
CA GLY A 69 -0.42 8.05 3.01
C GLY A 69 -0.25 7.27 1.70
N VAL A 70 0.26 6.03 1.76
CA VAL A 70 0.43 5.16 0.58
C VAL A 70 -0.93 4.74 0.01
N LEU A 71 -1.89 4.42 0.88
CA LEU A 71 -3.26 4.06 0.48
C LEU A 71 -3.95 5.23 -0.22
N LEU A 72 -3.80 6.44 0.31
CA LEU A 72 -4.36 7.66 -0.27
C LEU A 72 -3.69 8.04 -1.60
N ALA A 73 -2.38 7.78 -1.73
CA ALA A 73 -1.68 7.97 -3.00
C ALA A 73 -2.22 7.02 -4.09
N ASN A 74 -2.45 5.74 -3.75
CA ASN A 74 -3.06 4.78 -4.66
C ASN A 74 -4.48 5.17 -5.07
N LYS A 75 -5.28 5.69 -4.13
CA LYS A 75 -6.62 6.22 -4.43
C LYS A 75 -6.55 7.35 -5.47
N LYS A 76 -5.65 8.30 -5.30
CA LYS A 76 -5.46 9.41 -6.27
C LYS A 76 -5.01 8.90 -7.65
N ALA A 77 -4.10 7.93 -7.69
CA ALA A 77 -3.67 7.31 -8.94
C ALA A 77 -4.85 6.65 -9.67
N LEU A 78 -5.73 5.98 -8.92
CA LEU A 78 -6.91 5.33 -9.47
C LEU A 78 -7.97 6.32 -9.98
N GLU A 79 -8.20 7.42 -9.24
CA GLU A 79 -9.06 8.52 -9.67
C GLU A 79 -8.53 9.15 -10.97
N SER A 80 -7.22 9.34 -11.09
CA SER A 80 -6.58 9.83 -12.32
C SER A 80 -6.77 8.87 -13.48
N ALA A 81 -6.50 7.57 -13.29
CA ALA A 81 -6.65 6.56 -14.33
C ALA A 81 -8.10 6.46 -14.85
N ARG A 82 -9.09 6.54 -13.95
CA ARG A 82 -10.51 6.55 -14.33
C ARG A 82 -10.93 7.80 -15.09
N GLN A 83 -10.38 8.95 -14.70
CA GLN A 83 -10.61 10.20 -15.41
C GLN A 83 -10.07 10.13 -16.84
N GLU A 84 -8.90 9.53 -17.06
CA GLU A 84 -8.31 9.35 -18.39
C GLU A 84 -9.08 8.35 -19.27
N LEU A 85 -9.49 7.21 -18.70
CA LEU A 85 -10.14 6.13 -19.46
C LEU A 85 -11.62 6.42 -19.76
N PHE A 86 -12.36 6.99 -18.80
CA PHE A 86 -13.81 7.11 -18.89
C PHE A 86 -14.31 8.56 -18.85
N GLY A 87 -13.42 9.54 -18.62
CA GLY A 87 -13.83 10.94 -18.44
C GLY A 87 -14.62 11.20 -17.15
N LYS A 88 -14.70 10.22 -16.24
CA LYS A 88 -15.50 10.28 -15.02
C LYS A 88 -14.62 10.63 -13.83
N LYS A 89 -15.05 11.63 -13.05
CA LYS A 89 -14.38 12.06 -11.82
C LYS A 89 -15.19 11.60 -10.61
N ASP A 90 -15.36 10.30 -10.51
CA ASP A 90 -16.14 9.69 -9.45
C ASP A 90 -15.27 9.38 -8.23
N PHE A 91 -15.84 9.54 -7.04
CA PHE A 91 -15.17 9.17 -5.80
C PHE A 91 -15.01 7.66 -5.71
N VAL A 92 -13.77 7.21 -5.49
CA VAL A 92 -13.48 5.77 -5.35
C VAL A 92 -13.28 5.39 -3.89
N THR A 93 -14.02 4.40 -3.44
CA THR A 93 -13.81 3.76 -2.13
C THR A 93 -12.63 2.80 -2.21
N VAL A 94 -11.65 2.99 -1.32
CA VAL A 94 -10.42 2.20 -1.27
C VAL A 94 -10.30 1.67 0.15
N ASP A 95 -10.58 0.38 0.33
CA ASP A 95 -10.57 -0.28 1.64
C ASP A 95 -9.28 -1.06 1.84
N ALA A 96 -8.68 -0.91 3.02
CA ALA A 96 -7.54 -1.73 3.43
C ALA A 96 -8.02 -3.15 3.83
N PRO A 97 -7.24 -4.22 3.52
CA PRO A 97 -6.02 -4.24 2.72
C PRO A 97 -6.31 -3.98 1.23
N PHE A 98 -5.52 -3.10 0.60
CA PHE A 98 -5.65 -2.80 -0.81
C PHE A 98 -4.66 -3.63 -1.62
N THR A 99 -5.11 -4.81 -2.03
CA THR A 99 -4.30 -5.77 -2.79
C THR A 99 -4.27 -5.40 -4.28
N PRO A 100 -3.31 -5.92 -5.06
CA PRO A 100 -3.28 -5.72 -6.52
C PRO A 100 -4.58 -6.12 -7.23
N GLU A 101 -5.25 -7.18 -6.77
CA GLU A 101 -6.53 -7.65 -7.31
C GLU A 101 -7.62 -6.60 -7.10
N LYS A 102 -7.72 -6.04 -5.88
CA LYS A 102 -8.65 -4.95 -5.58
C LYS A 102 -8.31 -3.71 -6.39
N ALA A 103 -7.03 -3.40 -6.56
CA ALA A 103 -6.60 -2.27 -7.38
C ALA A 103 -7.04 -2.43 -8.84
N GLN A 104 -6.84 -3.61 -9.42
CA GLN A 104 -7.27 -3.94 -10.78
C GLN A 104 -8.79 -3.85 -10.95
N GLN A 105 -9.55 -4.50 -10.07
CA GLN A 105 -11.02 -4.47 -10.10
C GLN A 105 -11.57 -3.05 -9.91
N SER A 106 -10.89 -2.25 -9.10
CA SER A 106 -11.28 -0.86 -8.84
C SER A 106 -10.96 0.07 -10.01
N VAL A 107 -10.35 -0.35 -11.12
CA VAL A 107 -10.26 0.53 -12.31
C VAL A 107 -11.59 0.56 -13.04
N GLY A 108 -12.34 -0.55 -13.06
CA GLY A 108 -13.62 -0.66 -13.76
C GLY A 108 -13.50 -0.92 -15.26
N ILE A 109 -12.39 -1.52 -15.69
CA ILE A 109 -12.21 -1.99 -17.07
C ILE A 109 -13.04 -3.26 -17.25
N ASP A 110 -13.85 -3.31 -18.30
CA ASP A 110 -14.63 -4.48 -18.67
C ASP A 110 -13.76 -5.53 -19.40
N GLU A 111 -14.11 -6.81 -19.29
CA GLU A 111 -13.34 -7.90 -19.92
C GLU A 111 -13.24 -7.73 -21.45
N SER A 112 -14.23 -7.07 -22.06
CA SER A 112 -14.26 -6.73 -23.48
C SER A 112 -13.09 -5.85 -23.94
N ALA A 113 -12.53 -5.02 -23.05
CA ALA A 113 -11.40 -4.15 -23.35
C ALA A 113 -10.02 -4.85 -23.24
N LEU A 114 -9.96 -6.05 -22.67
CA LEU A 114 -8.73 -6.85 -22.55
C LEU A 114 -8.50 -7.82 -23.73
N MET A 115 -9.53 -8.06 -24.55
CA MET A 115 -9.52 -9.01 -25.67
C MET A 115 -9.19 -8.37 -27.03
N MET A 116 -8.79 -7.08 -27.05
CA MET A 116 -8.32 -6.37 -28.25
C MET A 116 -6.79 -6.28 -28.25
#